data_AF-I2K7A0-F1
#
_entry.id   AF-I2K7A0-F1
#
_cell.length_a   1.000
_cell.length_b   1.000
_cell.length_c   1.000
_cell.angle_alpha   90.00
_cell.angle_beta   90.00
_cell.angle_gamma   90.00
#
_symmetry.space_group_name_H-M   'P 1'
#
loop_
_entity.id
_entity.type
_entity.pdbx_description
1 polymer ?
#
loop_
_entity_poly.entity_id
_entity_poly.type
_entity_poly.pdbx_seq_one_letter_code
_entity_poly.pdbx_strand_id
1 'polypeptide(L)'
;MVNAPSVPQSKIRELALLFQSMDSTIPQNEAIQLSKDIFHKTGQLTEEFKMTYPPQFHNFLVTVGVREKGLCYHWSDALYLYLSKKHYPAFEFHLVGANVGEYFFEHNALVVVDKGGKIKEGIIIDPWRESGELYFSKVEDDPDYVWIHRPTRGCP
;
A
#
# COMPACT_ATOMS: atom_id res chain seq x y z
N MET A 1 -21.14 17.86 -9.79
CA MET A 1 -19.73 17.43 -9.73
C MET A 1 -19.46 17.05 -8.29
N VAL A 2 -19.34 15.76 -7.99
CA VAL A 2 -18.91 15.33 -6.65
C VAL A 2 -17.40 15.49 -6.59
N ASN A 3 -16.92 16.42 -5.77
CA ASN A 3 -15.49 16.52 -5.48
C ASN A 3 -15.09 15.24 -4.74
N ALA A 4 -14.14 14.49 -5.29
CA ALA A 4 -13.41 13.51 -4.51
C ALA A 4 -12.82 14.21 -3.28
N PRO A 5 -12.79 13.57 -2.10
CA PRO A 5 -12.16 14.17 -0.93
C PRO A 5 -10.70 14.50 -1.29
N SER A 6 -10.35 15.78 -1.25
CA SER A 6 -8.98 16.21 -1.44
C SER A 6 -8.14 15.65 -0.31
N VAL A 7 -7.18 14.78 -0.61
CA VAL A 7 -6.23 14.27 0.38
C VAL A 7 -5.61 15.46 1.12
N PRO A 8 -5.69 15.51 2.46
CA PRO A 8 -5.11 16.62 3.21
C PRO A 8 -3.61 16.74 2.93
N GLN A 9 -3.16 17.94 2.56
CA GLN A 9 -1.73 18.19 2.32
C GLN A 9 -0.87 17.86 3.56
N SER A 10 -1.45 17.94 4.76
CA SER A 10 -0.84 17.51 6.01
C SER A 10 -0.49 16.03 6.03
N LYS A 11 -1.40 15.15 5.57
CA LYS A 11 -1.21 13.69 5.54
C LYS A 11 -0.12 13.26 4.54
N ILE A 12 -0.05 13.93 3.39
CA ILE A 12 1.06 13.73 2.43
C ILE A 12 2.41 14.10 3.06
N ARG A 13 2.46 15.22 3.80
CA ARG A 13 3.69 15.65 4.49
C ARG A 13 4.07 14.70 5.62
N GLU A 14 3.09 14.22 6.38
CA GLU A 14 3.28 13.24 7.46
C GLU A 14 3.95 11.97 6.95
N LEU A 15 3.41 11.39 5.87
CA LEU A 15 3.99 10.20 5.24
C LEU A 15 5.39 10.47 4.67
N ALA A 16 5.60 11.62 4.03
CA ALA A 16 6.92 11.99 3.49
C ALA A 16 7.98 12.18 4.59
N LEU A 17 7.59 12.64 5.78
CA LEU A 17 8.48 12.75 6.94
C LEU A 17 8.80 11.38 7.53
N LEU A 18 7.84 10.46 7.57
CA LEU A 18 8.10 9.07 7.99
C LEU A 18 9.11 8.41 7.05
N PHE A 19 8.99 8.58 5.74
CA PHE A 19 9.98 8.06 4.80
C PHE A 19 11.38 8.61 5.05
N GLN A 20 11.51 9.93 5.22
CA GLN A 20 12.82 10.55 5.55
C GLN A 20 13.36 10.13 6.93
N SER A 21 12.52 9.60 7.81
CA SER A 21 12.96 9.09 9.11
C SER A 21 13.59 7.70 9.04
N MET A 22 13.39 6.95 7.94
CA MET A 22 14.03 5.65 7.72
C MET A 22 15.53 5.85 7.41
N ASP A 23 15.83 6.75 6.48
CA ASP A 23 17.19 7.17 6.13
C ASP A 23 17.22 8.66 5.78
N SER A 24 18.11 9.38 6.46
CA SER A 24 18.40 10.80 6.23
C SER A 24 18.91 11.13 4.81
N THR A 25 19.38 10.14 4.04
CA THR A 25 19.83 10.35 2.66
C THR A 25 18.68 10.39 1.64
N ILE A 26 17.46 9.98 2.03
CA ILE A 26 16.28 9.99 1.17
C ILE A 26 15.96 11.43 0.74
N PRO A 27 15.91 11.73 -0.58
CA PRO A 27 15.58 13.07 -1.05
C PRO A 27 14.14 13.47 -0.67
N GLN A 28 14.00 14.65 -0.05
CA GLN A 28 12.69 15.17 0.38
C GLN A 28 11.67 15.24 -0.75
N ASN A 29 12.10 15.65 -1.96
CA ASN A 29 11.24 15.71 -3.14
C ASN A 29 10.74 14.32 -3.57
N GLU A 30 11.59 13.29 -3.49
CA GLU A 30 11.23 11.92 -3.81
C GLU A 30 10.24 11.35 -2.79
N ALA A 31 10.48 11.56 -1.48
CA ALA A 31 9.56 11.16 -0.41
C ALA A 31 8.17 11.81 -0.54
N ILE A 32 8.12 13.11 -0.89
CA ILE A 32 6.87 13.83 -1.15
C ILE A 32 6.17 13.26 -2.39
N GLN A 33 6.91 12.97 -3.47
CA GLN A 33 6.32 12.44 -4.70
C GLN A 33 5.77 11.03 -4.49
N LEU A 34 6.51 10.16 -3.79
CA LEU A 34 6.05 8.83 -3.41
C LEU A 34 4.78 8.90 -2.57
N SER A 35 4.74 9.80 -1.57
CA SER A 35 3.55 10.00 -0.73
C SER A 35 2.34 10.41 -1.56
N LYS A 36 2.50 11.36 -2.49
CA LYS A 36 1.41 11.78 -3.40
C LYS A 36 0.92 10.62 -4.27
N ASP A 37 1.83 9.84 -4.81
CA ASP A 37 1.51 8.70 -5.68
C ASP A 37 0.77 7.60 -4.92
N ILE A 38 1.18 7.32 -3.68
CA ILE A 38 0.48 6.39 -2.78
C ILE A 38 -0.94 6.89 -2.55
N PHE A 39 -1.12 8.12 -2.04
CA PHE A 39 -2.44 8.68 -1.77
C PHE A 39 -3.33 8.76 -3.02
N HIS A 40 -2.74 9.10 -4.17
CA HIS A 40 -3.46 9.16 -5.44
C HIS A 40 -3.95 7.77 -5.85
N LYS A 41 -3.07 6.77 -5.85
CA LYS A 41 -3.43 5.42 -6.27
C LYS A 41 -4.37 4.76 -5.28
N THR A 42 -4.19 4.98 -3.98
CA THR A 42 -5.12 4.43 -3.00
C THR A 42 -6.48 5.09 -3.09
N GLY A 43 -6.55 6.41 -3.30
CA GLY A 43 -7.82 7.08 -3.61
C GLY A 43 -8.53 6.49 -4.84
N GLN A 44 -7.80 6.27 -5.94
CA GLN A 44 -8.35 5.61 -7.14
C GLN A 44 -8.89 4.22 -6.85
N LEU A 45 -8.09 3.38 -6.17
CA LEU A 45 -8.51 2.04 -5.79
C LEU A 45 -9.75 2.09 -4.88
N THR A 46 -9.83 3.00 -3.91
CA THR A 46 -11.01 3.14 -3.02
C THR A 46 -12.27 3.40 -3.83
N GLU A 47 -12.21 4.30 -4.80
CA GLU A 47 -13.34 4.57 -5.69
C GLU A 47 -13.66 3.37 -6.59
N GLU A 48 -12.64 2.75 -7.19
CA GLU A 48 -12.79 1.54 -8.01
C GLU A 48 -13.46 0.40 -7.22
N PHE A 49 -13.12 0.23 -5.93
CA PHE A 49 -13.70 -0.81 -5.06
C PHE A 49 -15.08 -0.45 -4.50
N LYS A 50 -15.35 0.84 -4.23
CA LYS A 50 -16.67 1.31 -3.75
C LYS A 50 -17.73 1.27 -4.84
N MET A 51 -17.36 1.54 -6.10
CA MET A 51 -18.29 1.58 -7.24
C MET A 51 -18.86 0.22 -7.62
N THR A 52 -18.41 -0.85 -6.98
CA THR A 52 -18.40 -2.14 -7.62
C THR A 52 -18.97 -3.18 -6.66
N TYR A 53 -20.28 -3.08 -6.47
CA TYR A 53 -21.14 -4.18 -6.07
C TYR A 53 -22.50 -4.04 -6.78
N PRO A 54 -22.93 -4.98 -7.66
CA PRO A 54 -22.24 -5.84 -8.65
C PRO A 54 -22.37 -5.20 -10.08
N PRO A 55 -22.03 -5.78 -11.26
CA PRO A 55 -21.24 -6.93 -11.73
C PRO A 55 -20.03 -6.51 -12.63
N GLN A 56 -19.52 -5.28 -12.52
CA GLN A 56 -18.42 -4.78 -13.37
C GLN A 56 -17.01 -5.20 -12.92
N PHE A 57 -16.89 -5.81 -11.73
CA PHE A 57 -15.62 -6.31 -11.20
C PHE A 57 -14.98 -7.45 -12.00
N HIS A 58 -15.74 -8.07 -12.91
CA HIS A 58 -15.26 -9.20 -13.68
C HIS A 58 -13.96 -8.87 -14.46
N ASN A 59 -13.85 -7.67 -15.04
CA ASN A 59 -12.70 -7.30 -15.87
C ASN A 59 -11.44 -6.92 -15.08
N PHE A 60 -11.60 -6.29 -13.90
CA PHE A 60 -10.48 -5.98 -13.01
C PHE A 60 -9.86 -7.27 -12.46
N LEU A 61 -10.69 -8.21 -12.00
CA LEU A 61 -10.26 -9.50 -11.45
C LEU A 61 -9.59 -10.39 -12.51
N VAL A 62 -10.05 -10.33 -13.76
CA VAL A 62 -9.48 -11.09 -14.88
C VAL A 62 -8.10 -10.57 -15.29
N THR A 63 -7.80 -9.28 -15.12
CA THR A 63 -6.51 -8.69 -15.54
C THR A 63 -5.36 -9.02 -14.57
N VAL A 64 -5.67 -9.30 -13.30
CA VAL A 64 -4.66 -9.56 -12.24
C VAL A 64 -4.47 -11.06 -11.96
N GLY A 65 -5.32 -11.94 -12.51
CA GLY A 65 -5.03 -13.37 -12.61
C GLY A 65 -4.89 -14.13 -11.29
N VAL A 66 -5.69 -13.83 -10.24
CA VAL A 66 -5.64 -14.61 -8.98
C VAL A 66 -7.02 -15.00 -8.48
N ARG A 67 -7.19 -16.32 -8.29
CA ARG A 67 -8.34 -17.01 -7.71
C ARG A 67 -8.42 -16.78 -6.18
N GLU A 68 -9.65 -16.67 -5.67
CA GLU A 68 -10.05 -17.00 -4.29
C GLU A 68 -9.47 -16.19 -3.11
N LYS A 69 -8.91 -14.99 -3.30
CA LYS A 69 -8.40 -14.18 -2.17
C LYS A 69 -9.11 -12.82 -2.05
N GLY A 70 -9.38 -12.39 -0.81
CA GLY A 70 -10.25 -11.26 -0.47
C GLY A 70 -9.73 -9.87 -0.89
N LEU A 71 -10.48 -8.82 -0.55
CA LEU A 71 -10.23 -7.44 -1.02
C LEU A 71 -8.85 -6.88 -0.64
N CYS A 72 -8.32 -7.18 0.56
CA CYS A 72 -7.00 -6.72 1.00
C CYS A 72 -5.85 -7.17 0.08
N TYR A 73 -5.99 -8.34 -0.56
CA TYR A 73 -5.00 -8.82 -1.53
C TYR A 73 -4.93 -7.93 -2.77
N HIS A 74 -6.09 -7.57 -3.32
CA HIS A 74 -6.15 -6.77 -4.54
C HIS A 74 -5.59 -5.37 -4.33
N TRP A 75 -5.81 -4.82 -3.14
CA TRP A 75 -5.28 -3.53 -2.72
C TRP A 75 -3.76 -3.49 -2.73
N SER A 76 -3.12 -4.38 -1.96
CA SER A 76 -1.66 -4.38 -1.84
C SER A 76 -0.99 -4.70 -3.17
N ASP A 77 -1.54 -5.63 -3.96
CA ASP A 77 -0.94 -6.08 -5.21
C ASP A 77 -1.08 -5.01 -6.31
N ALA A 78 -2.24 -4.35 -6.42
CA ALA A 78 -2.44 -3.25 -7.37
C ALA A 78 -1.57 -2.04 -7.03
N LEU A 79 -1.41 -1.72 -5.74
CA LEU A 79 -0.52 -0.65 -5.30
C LEU A 79 0.94 -1.00 -5.57
N TYR A 80 1.37 -2.23 -5.24
CA TYR A 80 2.71 -2.73 -5.55
C TYR A 80 3.02 -2.60 -7.04
N LEU A 81 2.16 -3.12 -7.92
CA LEU A 81 2.37 -3.07 -9.37
C LEU A 81 2.42 -1.63 -9.91
N TYR A 82 1.64 -0.72 -9.32
CA TYR A 82 1.66 0.70 -9.70
C TYR A 82 2.98 1.37 -9.31
N LEU A 83 3.47 1.14 -8.09
CA LEU A 83 4.70 1.75 -7.58
C LEU A 83 5.96 1.13 -8.18
N SER A 84 5.99 -0.19 -8.37
CA SER A 84 7.14 -0.91 -8.97
C SER A 84 7.37 -0.55 -10.45
N LYS A 85 6.37 0.02 -11.14
CA LYS A 85 6.53 0.57 -12.50
C LYS A 85 7.11 1.98 -12.52
N LYS A 86 7.17 2.65 -11.37
CA LYS A 86 7.74 4.00 -11.22
C LYS A 86 9.21 3.90 -10.81
N HIS A 87 9.94 4.98 -11.04
CA HIS A 87 11.36 5.06 -10.69
C HIS A 87 11.54 5.77 -9.35
N TYR A 88 11.72 4.98 -8.29
CA TYR A 88 12.00 5.44 -6.93
C TYR A 88 13.33 4.82 -6.44
N PRO A 89 14.49 5.36 -6.85
CA PRO A 89 15.79 4.77 -6.53
C PRO A 89 16.09 4.69 -5.03
N ALA A 90 15.47 5.54 -4.21
CA ALA A 90 15.67 5.54 -2.77
C ALA A 90 14.82 4.49 -2.02
N PHE A 91 13.89 3.81 -2.71
CA PHE A 91 12.88 2.97 -2.06
C PHE A 91 12.79 1.56 -2.65
N GLU A 92 12.36 0.61 -1.83
CA GLU A 92 11.91 -0.71 -2.24
C GLU A 92 10.50 -0.99 -1.70
N PHE A 93 9.76 -1.83 -2.42
CA PHE A 93 8.36 -2.14 -2.15
C PHE A 93 8.22 -3.62 -1.87
N HIS A 94 7.58 -3.98 -0.76
CA HIS A 94 7.46 -5.37 -0.32
C HIS A 94 6.03 -5.70 0.07
N LEU A 95 5.50 -6.80 -0.46
CA LEU A 95 4.22 -7.32 0.01
C LEU A 95 4.40 -8.03 1.35
N VAL A 96 3.50 -7.74 2.27
CA VAL A 96 3.47 -8.37 3.60
C VAL A 96 2.09 -8.97 3.88
N GLY A 97 2.05 -9.88 4.84
CA GLY A 97 0.80 -10.35 5.42
C GLY A 97 0.90 -10.60 6.91
N ALA A 98 -0.24 -10.51 7.58
CA ALA A 98 -0.45 -10.86 8.98
C ALA A 98 -1.49 -11.98 9.07
N ASN A 99 -1.43 -12.80 10.12
CA ASN A 99 -2.29 -13.98 10.33
C ASN A 99 -2.32 -14.90 9.08
N VAL A 100 -1.16 -15.08 8.45
CA VAL A 100 -1.05 -15.81 7.18
C VAL A 100 -1.47 -17.27 7.38
N GLY A 101 -2.45 -17.72 6.59
CA GLY A 101 -3.06 -19.05 6.70
C GLY A 101 -4.37 -19.08 7.48
N GLU A 102 -4.74 -18.00 8.19
CA GLU A 102 -6.03 -17.87 8.87
C GLU A 102 -7.06 -17.24 7.92
N TYR A 103 -7.85 -18.07 7.23
CA TYR A 103 -8.72 -17.63 6.13
C TYR A 103 -9.56 -16.36 6.40
N PHE A 104 -10.12 -16.21 7.61
CA PHE A 104 -10.97 -15.08 7.98
C PHE A 104 -10.22 -13.86 8.55
N PHE A 105 -8.97 -14.04 8.99
CA PHE A 105 -8.20 -13.00 9.69
C PHE A 105 -6.92 -12.59 8.96
N GLU A 106 -6.60 -13.27 7.85
CA GLU A 106 -5.45 -12.96 7.05
C GLU A 106 -5.57 -11.55 6.46
N HIS A 107 -4.59 -10.72 6.78
CA HIS A 107 -4.55 -9.33 6.33
C HIS A 107 -3.28 -9.08 5.53
N ASN A 108 -3.38 -8.23 4.51
CA ASN A 108 -2.34 -8.06 3.51
C ASN A 108 -2.16 -6.58 3.21
N ALA A 109 -0.89 -6.15 3.15
CA ALA A 109 -0.52 -4.76 2.96
C ALA A 109 0.78 -4.64 2.16
N LEU A 110 1.19 -3.40 1.91
CA LEU A 110 2.47 -3.07 1.33
C LEU A 110 3.37 -2.45 2.40
N VAL A 111 4.65 -2.80 2.40
CA VAL A 111 5.69 -2.07 3.15
C VAL A 111 6.61 -1.37 2.17
N VAL A 112 6.91 -0.11 2.46
CA VAL A 112 7.94 0.66 1.80
C VAL A 112 9.15 0.68 2.72
N VAL A 113 10.33 0.35 2.18
CA VAL A 113 11.61 0.47 2.87
C VAL A 113 12.53 1.40 2.09
N ASP A 114 13.55 1.93 2.74
CA ASP A 114 14.69 2.54 2.07
C ASP A 114 15.48 1.49 1.27
N LYS A 115 16.31 1.93 0.32
CA LYS A 115 17.05 1.04 -0.57
C LYS A 115 18.00 0.11 0.20
N GLY A 116 17.70 -1.19 0.20
CA GLY A 116 18.46 -2.20 0.95
C GLY A 116 18.08 -2.30 2.44
N GLY A 117 17.06 -1.56 2.88
CA GLY A 117 16.54 -1.57 4.24
C GLY A 117 15.78 -2.85 4.58
N LYS A 118 15.52 -3.05 5.88
CA LYS A 118 14.75 -4.22 6.35
C LYS A 118 13.28 -3.88 6.45
N ILE A 119 12.42 -4.85 6.17
CA ILE A 119 10.96 -4.69 6.31
C ILE A 119 10.54 -4.23 7.70
N LYS A 120 11.20 -4.67 8.76
CA LYS A 120 10.90 -4.22 10.14
C LYS A 120 11.15 -2.72 10.37
N GLU A 121 12.00 -2.11 9.56
CA GLU A 121 12.39 -0.69 9.64
C GLU A 121 11.54 0.17 8.68
N GLY A 122 10.67 -0.46 7.88
CA GLY A 122 9.85 0.19 6.86
C GLY A 122 8.58 0.86 7.38
N ILE A 123 7.83 1.40 6.44
CA ILE A 123 6.52 2.02 6.66
C ILE A 123 5.44 1.12 6.03
N ILE A 124 4.46 0.69 6.84
CA ILE A 124 3.25 0.03 6.35
C ILE A 124 2.38 1.03 5.57
N ILE A 125 1.83 0.57 4.46
CA ILE A 125 0.87 1.28 3.62
C ILE A 125 -0.35 0.36 3.48
N ASP A 126 -1.42 0.69 4.20
CA ASP A 126 -2.59 -0.16 4.39
C ASP A 126 -3.88 0.63 4.17
N PRO A 127 -4.33 0.74 2.91
CA PRO A 127 -5.58 1.42 2.58
C PRO A 127 -6.84 0.61 2.90
N TRP A 128 -6.70 -0.65 3.32
CA TRP A 128 -7.84 -1.53 3.59
C TRP A 128 -8.32 -1.46 5.04
N ARG A 129 -7.38 -1.36 6.00
CA ARG A 129 -7.69 -1.38 7.45
C ARG A 129 -8.82 -0.44 7.85
N GLU A 130 -8.76 0.80 7.37
CA GLU A 130 -9.75 1.84 7.69
C GLU A 130 -10.79 2.02 6.59
N SER A 131 -11.21 0.90 5.96
CA SER A 131 -12.29 0.89 4.95
C SER A 131 -12.09 1.86 3.77
N GLY A 132 -10.85 2.01 3.31
CA GLY A 132 -10.49 2.88 2.19
C GLY A 132 -9.83 4.21 2.57
N GLU A 133 -9.75 4.55 3.85
CA GLU A 133 -8.81 5.57 4.32
C GLU A 133 -7.42 4.97 4.46
N LEU A 134 -6.40 5.72 4.03
CA LEU A 134 -5.03 5.23 4.06
C LEU A 134 -4.48 5.23 5.50
N TYR A 135 -4.28 4.03 6.05
CA TYR A 135 -3.45 3.84 7.23
C TYR A 135 -1.98 3.72 6.83
N PHE A 136 -1.10 4.36 7.60
CA PHE A 136 0.34 4.19 7.50
C PHE A 136 1.00 4.39 8.85
N SER A 137 2.05 3.62 9.12
CA SER A 137 2.84 3.66 10.35
C SER A 137 4.18 2.97 10.13
N LYS A 138 5.13 3.12 11.05
CA LYS A 138 6.31 2.23 11.05
C LYS A 138 5.87 0.81 11.38
N VAL A 139 6.52 -0.18 10.77
CA VAL A 139 6.20 -1.60 10.99
C VAL A 139 6.34 -1.99 12.47
N GLU A 140 7.34 -1.45 13.15
CA GLU A 140 7.58 -1.68 14.58
C GLU A 140 6.56 -1.03 15.50
N ASP A 141 5.87 0.02 15.03
CA ASP A 141 4.89 0.79 15.80
C ASP A 141 3.45 0.34 15.55
N ASP A 142 3.22 -0.65 14.67
CA ASP A 142 1.88 -1.18 14.37
C ASP A 142 1.41 -2.11 15.50
N PRO A 143 0.39 -1.72 16.29
CA PRO A 143 -0.06 -2.51 17.43
C PRO A 143 -0.95 -3.68 17.05
N ASP A 144 -1.53 -3.65 15.84
CA ASP A 144 -2.63 -4.54 15.47
C ASP A 144 -2.14 -5.84 14.81
N TYR A 145 -0.98 -5.78 14.16
CA TYR A 145 -0.52 -6.86 13.29
C TYR A 145 0.99 -7.14 13.41
N VAL A 146 1.31 -8.44 13.43
CA VAL A 146 2.69 -8.92 13.24
C VAL A 146 2.91 -9.22 11.76
N TRP A 147 3.62 -8.33 11.08
CA TRP A 147 3.83 -8.43 9.63
C TRP A 147 4.95 -9.39 9.24
N ILE A 148 4.66 -10.24 8.25
CA ILE A 148 5.59 -11.20 7.67
C ILE A 148 5.79 -10.89 6.18
N HIS A 149 7.05 -10.85 5.74
CA HIS A 149 7.41 -10.65 4.34
C HIS A 149 6.87 -11.76 3.44
N ARG A 150 6.34 -11.39 2.27
CA ARG A 150 5.85 -12.32 1.24
C ARG A 150 6.59 -12.11 -0.09
N PRO A 151 7.88 -12.47 -0.18
CA PRO A 151 8.70 -12.20 -1.37
C PRO A 151 8.25 -12.97 -2.62
N THR A 152 7.53 -14.09 -2.45
CA THR A 152 6.99 -14.89 -3.55
C THR A 152 5.61 -14.41 -4.00
N ARG A 153 5.15 -13.27 -3.48
CA ARG A 153 3.86 -12.67 -3.80
C ARG A 153 4.10 -11.36 -4.54
N GLY A 154 3.41 -11.22 -5.67
CA GLY A 154 3.73 -10.25 -6.73
C GLY A 154 3.84 -11.04 -8.03
N CYS A 155 3.19 -10.58 -9.10
CA CYS A 155 3.22 -11.31 -10.37
C CYS A 155 4.67 -11.58 -10.80
N PRO A 156 4.98 -12.79 -11.27
CA PRO A 156 6.28 -13.12 -11.86
C PRO A 156 6.61 -12.22 -13.06
#